data_AF-A0A7V4HQJ8-F1
#
_entry.id   AF-A0A7V4HQJ8-F1
#
_cell.length_a   1.000
_cell.length_b   1.000
_cell.length_c   1.000
_cell.angle_alpha   90.00
_cell.angle_beta   90.00
_cell.angle_gamma   90.00
#
_symmetry.space_group_name_H-M   'P 1'
#
loop_
_entity.id
_entity.type
_entity.pdbx_description
1 polymer ?
#
loop_
_entity_poly.entity_id
_entity_poly.type
_entity_poly.pdbx_seq_one_letter_code
_entity_poly.pdbx_strand_id
1 'polypeptide(L)'
;MLERCPSFAAKTRQSVHLYGKHLVGSGDYLEQRIDGVHRFRVEVKMQIGEDLRSLLHVCDGRYLWRCESYQGKGSAERVDLARVARALEGRTEPLSPDQLQWHTRLGGLSDLLRDLRDHFAFTAVAATTLADQTPVVRLEGSWRPERLASVMQSETLQPKPGRHAGPSLAEHVPDRVVLFLGRDDLFPFRVEYRRRSPSLLPGDAEDRVTVAMDLFEVSFNPMVNPSRFVFTPGNLEHSDETDRFLERLGVVKRR
;
A
#
# COMPACT_ATOMS: atom_id res chain seq x y z
N MET A 1 -17.77 1.05 2.33
CA MET A 1 -17.94 1.12 3.80
C MET A 1 -16.85 1.99 4.42
N LEU A 2 -15.56 1.69 4.25
CA LEU A 2 -14.43 2.48 4.78
C LEU A 2 -14.55 4.00 4.54
N GLU A 3 -14.85 4.42 3.32
CA GLU A 3 -14.98 5.85 2.98
C GLU A 3 -16.15 6.55 3.69
N ARG A 4 -17.14 5.78 4.19
CA ARG A 4 -18.28 6.28 4.96
C ARG A 4 -18.04 6.25 6.47
N CYS A 5 -16.95 5.64 6.93
CA CYS A 5 -16.61 5.58 8.35
C CYS A 5 -15.86 6.86 8.74
N PRO A 6 -16.41 7.69 9.66
CA PRO A 6 -15.79 8.94 10.11
C PRO A 6 -14.38 8.77 10.67
N SER A 7 -14.12 7.69 11.39
CA SER A 7 -12.78 7.38 11.87
C SER A 7 -12.63 5.90 12.17
N PHE A 8 -11.41 5.39 12.10
CA PHE A 8 -11.09 4.10 12.68
C PHE A 8 -9.61 4.05 13.09
N ALA A 9 -9.34 3.13 14.01
CA ALA A 9 -8.01 2.84 14.51
C ALA A 9 -7.79 1.33 14.46
N ALA A 10 -6.56 0.90 14.20
CA ALA A 10 -6.16 -0.50 14.25
C ALA A 10 -4.69 -0.61 14.61
N LYS A 11 -4.31 -1.74 15.20
CA LYS A 11 -2.92 -2.19 15.18
C LYS A 11 -2.61 -2.77 13.81
N THR A 12 -1.37 -2.61 13.35
CA THR A 12 -0.91 -3.22 12.11
C THR A 12 0.30 -4.10 12.33
N ARG A 13 0.35 -5.22 11.60
CA ARG A 13 1.53 -6.06 11.47
C ARG A 13 1.85 -6.22 10.00
N GLN A 14 3.13 -6.14 9.65
CA GLN A 14 3.60 -6.36 8.30
C GLN A 14 4.66 -7.45 8.32
N SER A 15 4.56 -8.43 7.42
CA SER A 15 5.59 -9.44 7.22
C SER A 15 6.04 -9.46 5.76
N VAL A 16 7.35 -9.44 5.52
CA VAL A 16 7.94 -9.44 4.18
C VAL A 16 8.92 -10.60 4.05
N HIS A 17 8.68 -11.46 3.06
CA HIS A 17 9.44 -12.65 2.69
C HIS A 17 9.86 -12.47 1.22
N LEU A 18 10.93 -11.71 1.00
CA LEU A 18 11.42 -11.36 -0.34
C LEU A 18 12.96 -11.37 -0.36
N TYR A 19 13.54 -11.83 -1.46
CA TYR A 19 14.98 -11.89 -1.69
C TYR A 19 15.74 -12.67 -0.61
N GLY A 20 15.12 -13.75 -0.12
CA GLY A 20 15.65 -14.55 1.00
C GLY A 20 15.66 -13.83 2.36
N LYS A 21 15.06 -12.64 2.46
CA LYS A 21 14.95 -11.87 3.70
C LYS A 21 13.56 -12.07 4.31
N HIS A 22 13.54 -12.23 5.63
CA HIS A 22 12.33 -12.24 6.42
C HIS A 22 12.33 -11.04 7.36
N LEU A 23 11.41 -10.10 7.14
CA LEU A 23 11.21 -8.92 7.96
C LEU A 23 9.82 -8.97 8.58
N VAL A 24 9.72 -8.59 9.85
CA VAL A 24 8.44 -8.41 10.54
C VAL A 24 8.44 -7.03 11.19
N GLY A 25 7.35 -6.31 10.97
CA GLY A 25 7.08 -5.02 11.58
C GLY A 25 5.74 -4.98 12.28
N SER A 26 5.62 -4.10 13.26
CA SER A 26 4.38 -3.82 13.96
C SER A 26 4.20 -2.33 14.17
N GLY A 27 2.96 -1.91 14.37
CA GLY A 27 2.64 -0.51 14.32
C GLY A 27 1.18 -0.16 14.58
N ASP A 28 0.86 1.09 14.26
CA ASP A 28 -0.46 1.67 14.45
C ASP A 28 -0.98 2.26 13.13
N TYR A 29 -2.28 2.11 12.92
CA TYR A 29 -3.02 2.68 11.81
C TYR A 29 -4.16 3.55 12.36
N LEU A 30 -4.23 4.80 11.95
CA LEU A 30 -5.29 5.74 12.30
C LEU A 30 -5.81 6.41 11.04
N GLU A 31 -7.12 6.55 10.93
CA GLU A 31 -7.75 7.26 9.82
C GLU A 31 -8.98 8.02 10.28
N GLN A 32 -9.16 9.22 9.71
CA GLN A 32 -10.26 10.12 10.02
C GLN A 32 -10.72 10.86 8.76
N ARG A 33 -12.04 10.96 8.58
CA ARG A 33 -12.74 11.68 7.52
C ARG A 33 -13.81 12.55 8.16
N ILE A 34 -13.46 13.79 8.48
CA ILE A 34 -14.37 14.76 9.09
C ILE A 34 -14.29 16.04 8.28
N ASP A 35 -15.45 16.66 7.99
CA ASP A 35 -15.59 17.90 7.23
C ASP A 35 -14.95 17.84 5.82
N GLY A 36 -15.05 16.68 5.17
CA GLY A 36 -14.45 16.45 3.85
C GLY A 36 -12.92 16.35 3.85
N VAL A 37 -12.28 16.46 5.01
CA VAL A 37 -10.83 16.34 5.15
C VAL A 37 -10.47 14.91 5.53
N HIS A 38 -9.69 14.26 4.65
CA HIS A 38 -9.13 12.95 4.91
C HIS A 38 -7.76 13.07 5.58
N ARG A 39 -7.62 12.43 6.73
CA ARG A 39 -6.39 12.33 7.51
C ARG A 39 -6.10 10.87 7.80
N PHE A 40 -4.84 10.51 7.78
CA PHE A 40 -4.43 9.18 8.22
C PHE A 40 -3.01 9.21 8.77
N ARG A 41 -2.68 8.21 9.57
CA ARG A 41 -1.34 7.94 10.05
C ARG A 41 -1.10 6.45 10.04
N VAL A 42 -0.01 6.03 9.43
CA VAL A 42 0.51 4.66 9.47
C VAL A 42 1.92 4.76 9.97
N GLU A 43 2.19 4.14 11.12
CA GLU A 43 3.54 4.03 11.67
C GLU A 43 3.87 2.56 11.83
N VAL A 44 4.96 2.10 11.23
CA VAL A 44 5.43 0.71 11.30
C VAL A 44 6.89 0.71 11.69
N LYS A 45 7.24 -0.13 12.68
CA LYS A 45 8.62 -0.36 13.11
C LYS A 45 9.02 -1.78 12.76
N MET A 46 10.17 -1.93 12.12
CA MET A 46 10.72 -3.20 11.64
C MET A 46 12.14 -3.39 12.13
N GLN A 47 12.44 -4.59 12.60
CA GLN A 47 13.80 -4.98 12.95
C GLN A 47 14.49 -5.59 11.72
N ILE A 48 15.63 -5.03 11.32
CA ILE A 48 16.47 -5.53 10.22
C ILE A 48 17.86 -5.84 10.78
N GLY A 49 18.13 -7.10 11.11
CA GLY A 49 19.34 -7.45 11.86
C GLY A 49 19.30 -6.81 13.24
N GLU A 50 20.31 -5.99 13.57
CA GLU A 50 20.36 -5.21 14.82
C GLU A 50 19.70 -3.82 14.69
N ASP A 51 19.34 -3.40 13.48
CA ASP A 51 18.79 -2.07 13.23
C ASP A 51 17.26 -2.02 13.34
N LEU A 52 16.76 -1.10 14.18
CA LEU A 52 15.35 -0.72 14.18
C LEU A 52 15.10 0.36 13.11
N ARG A 53 14.25 0.03 12.15
CA ARG A 53 13.79 0.91 11.07
C ARG A 53 12.36 1.33 11.37
N SER A 54 12.04 2.60 11.14
CA SER A 54 10.69 3.14 11.27
C SER A 54 10.23 3.71 9.94
N LEU A 55 9.04 3.29 9.50
CA LEU A 55 8.32 3.85 8.37
C LEU A 55 7.11 4.61 8.89
N LEU A 56 6.94 5.86 8.47
CA LEU A 56 5.81 6.71 8.82
C LEU A 56 5.22 7.31 7.56
N HIS A 57 3.94 7.03 7.31
CA HIS A 57 3.13 7.76 6.34
C HIS A 57 2.03 8.51 7.08
N VAL A 58 1.97 9.83 6.94
CA VAL A 58 0.99 10.64 7.67
C VAL A 58 0.47 11.79 6.82
N CYS A 59 -0.85 11.91 6.79
CA CYS A 59 -1.58 12.97 6.12
C CYS A 59 -2.39 13.76 7.16
N ASP A 60 -2.13 15.07 7.25
CA ASP A 60 -2.87 15.98 8.13
C ASP A 60 -4.05 16.68 7.42
N GLY A 61 -4.24 16.38 6.13
CA GLY A 61 -5.22 17.00 5.23
C GLY A 61 -4.65 18.11 4.35
N ARG A 62 -3.45 18.63 4.65
CA ARG A 62 -2.72 19.61 3.84
C ARG A 62 -1.44 19.04 3.27
N TYR A 63 -0.69 18.31 4.09
CA TYR A 63 0.56 17.69 3.72
C TYR A 63 0.46 16.19 3.90
N LEU A 64 0.93 15.47 2.88
CA LEU A 64 1.30 14.07 3.01
C LEU A 64 2.80 13.99 3.27
N TRP A 65 3.17 13.37 4.38
CA TRP A 65 4.54 13.05 4.72
C TRP A 65 4.80 11.55 4.58
N ARG A 66 5.97 11.23 4.04
CA ARG A 66 6.54 9.88 4.04
C ARG A 66 7.91 9.94 4.65
N CYS A 67 8.14 9.19 5.70
CA CYS A 67 9.39 9.23 6.44
C CYS A 67 9.92 7.82 6.66
N GLU A 68 11.21 7.67 6.40
CA GLU A 68 11.96 6.47 6.73
C GLU A 68 13.09 6.89 7.67
N SER A 69 13.18 6.28 8.85
CA SER A 69 14.25 6.57 9.80
C SER A 69 14.85 5.32 10.42
N TYR A 70 16.10 5.46 10.85
CA TYR A 70 16.89 4.44 11.53
C TYR A 70 17.86 5.14 12.47
N GLN A 71 17.87 4.73 13.75
CA GLN A 71 18.78 5.30 14.76
C GLN A 71 18.81 6.85 14.78
N GLY A 72 17.66 7.51 14.55
CA GLY A 72 17.54 8.98 14.53
C GLY A 72 18.02 9.67 13.25
N LYS A 73 18.50 8.92 12.25
CA LYS A 73 18.82 9.41 10.89
C LYS A 73 17.75 8.96 9.92
N GLY A 74 17.58 9.66 8.80
CA GLY A 74 16.60 9.29 7.80
C GLY A 74 16.17 10.43 6.92
N SER A 75 15.17 10.17 6.09
CA SER A 75 14.58 11.13 5.17
C SER A 75 13.09 11.30 5.44
N ALA A 76 12.60 12.50 5.16
CA ALA A 76 11.20 12.85 5.19
C ALA A 76 10.80 13.58 3.89
N GLU A 77 9.98 12.95 3.08
CA GLU A 77 9.42 13.55 1.88
C GLU A 77 8.05 14.15 2.19
N ARG A 78 7.77 15.33 1.64
CA ARG A 78 6.47 16.00 1.78
C ARG A 78 5.83 16.28 0.44
N VAL A 79 4.50 16.14 0.35
CA VAL A 79 3.68 16.58 -0.77
C VAL A 79 2.59 17.54 -0.26
N ASP A 80 2.48 18.72 -0.88
CA ASP A 80 1.41 19.70 -0.62
C ASP A 80 0.14 19.35 -1.39
N LEU A 81 -0.87 18.87 -0.67
CA LEU A 81 -2.13 18.39 -1.24
C LEU A 81 -3.00 19.52 -1.77
N ALA A 82 -2.89 20.74 -1.23
CA ALA A 82 -3.62 21.90 -1.73
C ALA A 82 -3.05 22.39 -3.07
N ARG A 83 -1.73 22.27 -3.28
CA ARG A 83 -1.10 22.48 -4.59
C ARG A 83 -1.52 21.41 -5.59
N VAL A 84 -1.56 20.15 -5.16
CA VAL A 84 -2.04 19.05 -6.01
C VAL A 84 -3.49 19.26 -6.43
N ALA A 85 -4.39 19.56 -5.49
CA ALA A 85 -5.80 19.80 -5.77
C ALA A 85 -6.00 20.94 -6.79
N ARG A 86 -5.37 22.10 -6.59
CA ARG A 86 -5.44 23.23 -7.53
C ARG A 86 -4.93 22.88 -8.93
N ALA A 87 -3.85 22.11 -9.00
CA ALA A 87 -3.27 21.71 -10.27
C ALA A 87 -4.18 20.71 -11.02
N LEU A 88 -4.96 19.91 -10.29
CA LEU A 88 -5.98 19.03 -10.86
C LEU A 88 -7.24 19.78 -11.29
N GLU A 89 -7.72 20.75 -10.51
CA GLU A 89 -8.86 21.61 -10.85
C GLU A 89 -8.63 22.42 -12.14
N GLY A 90 -7.39 22.84 -12.39
CA GLY A 90 -7.02 23.57 -13.60
C GLY A 90 -7.00 22.71 -14.88
N ARG A 91 -7.32 21.42 -14.81
CA ARG A 91 -7.33 20.52 -15.97
C ARG A 91 -8.71 20.44 -16.59
N THR A 92 -8.75 20.60 -17.91
CA THR A 92 -9.97 20.37 -18.71
C THR A 92 -10.16 18.89 -19.04
N GLU A 93 -9.07 18.12 -19.08
CA GLU A 93 -9.09 16.69 -19.38
C GLU A 93 -9.07 15.86 -18.09
N PRO A 94 -9.95 14.84 -17.98
CA PRO A 94 -9.93 13.91 -16.86
C PRO A 94 -8.57 13.20 -16.81
N LEU A 95 -8.16 12.81 -15.60
CA LEU A 95 -6.99 11.97 -15.43
C LEU A 95 -7.18 10.67 -16.24
N SER A 96 -6.13 10.23 -16.92
CA SER A 96 -6.14 8.88 -17.50
C SER A 96 -6.18 7.84 -16.38
N PRO A 97 -6.69 6.62 -16.60
CA PRO A 97 -6.66 5.55 -15.59
C PRO A 97 -5.27 5.35 -14.97
N ASP A 98 -4.20 5.55 -15.75
CA ASP A 98 -2.81 5.46 -15.29
C ASP A 98 -2.39 6.65 -14.42
N GLN A 99 -2.93 7.85 -14.68
CA GLN A 99 -2.75 9.03 -13.82
C GLN A 99 -3.59 8.92 -12.54
N LEU A 100 -4.77 8.30 -12.64
CA LEU A 100 -5.57 7.92 -11.49
C LEU A 100 -4.80 6.92 -10.59
N GLN A 101 -4.03 5.98 -11.12
CA GLN A 101 -3.18 5.11 -10.27
C GLN A 101 -2.18 5.86 -9.36
N TRP A 102 -1.94 7.16 -9.54
CA TRP A 102 -1.10 7.95 -8.64
C TRP A 102 -1.89 8.69 -7.56
N HIS A 103 -3.20 8.86 -7.73
CA HIS A 103 -4.06 9.34 -6.63
C HIS A 103 -4.05 8.34 -5.46
N THR A 104 -3.79 7.05 -5.71
CA THR A 104 -3.66 6.01 -4.68
C THR A 104 -2.39 6.16 -3.83
N ARG A 105 -1.48 7.07 -4.21
CA ARG A 105 -0.32 7.47 -3.40
C ARG A 105 -0.62 8.60 -2.43
N LEU A 106 -1.84 9.17 -2.43
CA LEU A 106 -2.29 10.03 -1.34
C LEU A 106 -2.35 9.24 -0.04
N GLY A 107 -2.71 7.95 -0.13
CA GLY A 107 -2.39 6.92 0.84
C GLY A 107 -3.57 6.58 1.75
N GLY A 108 -3.30 5.69 2.69
CA GLY A 108 -4.32 5.13 3.56
C GLY A 108 -5.03 3.91 2.94
N LEU A 109 -5.98 3.35 3.70
CA LEU A 109 -6.49 2.01 3.44
C LEU A 109 -7.47 1.97 2.27
N SER A 110 -8.27 3.02 2.12
CA SER A 110 -9.21 3.14 0.99
C SER A 110 -8.46 3.26 -0.34
N ASP A 111 -7.36 4.01 -0.36
CA ASP A 111 -6.51 4.14 -1.55
C ASP A 111 -5.79 2.83 -1.88
N LEU A 112 -5.29 2.10 -0.87
CA LEU A 112 -4.74 0.76 -1.07
C LEU A 112 -5.77 -0.18 -1.71
N LEU A 113 -7.00 -0.22 -1.21
CA LEU A 113 -8.04 -1.09 -1.78
C LEU A 113 -8.41 -0.69 -3.21
N ARG A 114 -8.43 0.62 -3.51
CA ARG A 114 -8.67 1.12 -4.86
C ARG A 114 -7.55 0.69 -5.81
N ASP A 115 -6.30 0.83 -5.37
CA ASP A 115 -5.13 0.39 -6.12
C ASP A 115 -5.19 -1.11 -6.44
N LEU A 116 -5.52 -1.93 -5.45
CA LEU A 116 -5.68 -3.36 -5.64
C LEU A 116 -6.80 -3.69 -6.63
N ARG A 117 -7.96 -3.04 -6.54
CA ARG A 117 -9.08 -3.24 -7.48
C ARG A 117 -8.70 -2.86 -8.92
N ASP A 118 -7.90 -1.82 -9.07
CA ASP A 118 -7.51 -1.27 -10.38
C ASP A 118 -6.41 -2.14 -11.04
N HIS A 119 -5.64 -2.90 -10.26
CA HIS A 119 -4.61 -3.83 -10.75
C HIS A 119 -5.07 -5.28 -10.86
N PHE A 120 -5.99 -5.72 -10.00
CA PHE A 120 -6.41 -7.11 -9.87
C PHE A 120 -7.93 -7.27 -10.10
N ALA A 121 -8.30 -8.38 -10.73
CA ALA A 121 -9.68 -8.84 -10.81
C ALA A 121 -9.93 -9.82 -9.64
N PHE A 122 -10.83 -9.45 -8.73
CA PHE A 122 -11.13 -10.24 -7.54
C PHE A 122 -12.34 -11.16 -7.73
N THR A 123 -12.21 -12.39 -7.23
CA THR A 123 -13.31 -13.35 -7.09
C THR A 123 -13.47 -13.75 -5.63
N ALA A 124 -14.72 -13.83 -5.17
CA ALA A 124 -15.02 -14.32 -3.83
C ALA A 124 -14.83 -15.83 -3.78
N VAL A 125 -13.96 -16.29 -2.87
CA VAL A 125 -13.58 -17.71 -2.80
C VAL A 125 -14.32 -18.44 -1.70
N ALA A 126 -14.32 -17.91 -0.47
CA ALA A 126 -14.97 -18.57 0.66
C ALA A 126 -15.23 -17.60 1.82
N ALA A 127 -16.29 -17.86 2.58
CA ALA A 127 -16.40 -17.38 3.96
C ALA A 127 -15.46 -18.22 4.84
N THR A 128 -14.68 -17.56 5.68
CA THR A 128 -13.70 -18.19 6.58
C THR A 128 -13.58 -17.38 7.87
N THR A 129 -12.70 -17.80 8.77
CA THR A 129 -12.37 -17.07 10.00
C THR A 129 -10.87 -16.82 10.07
N LEU A 130 -10.47 -15.68 10.62
CA LEU A 130 -9.08 -15.39 10.95
C LEU A 130 -8.67 -16.13 12.23
N ALA A 131 -7.38 -16.08 12.56
CA ALA A 131 -6.83 -16.76 13.75
C ALA A 131 -7.45 -16.27 15.08
N ASP A 132 -7.95 -15.03 15.11
CA ASP A 132 -8.67 -14.44 16.24
C ASP A 132 -10.18 -14.69 16.19
N GLN A 133 -10.64 -15.62 15.34
CA GLN A 133 -12.04 -15.98 15.09
C GLN A 133 -12.89 -14.90 14.39
N THR A 134 -12.28 -13.81 13.91
CA THR A 134 -13.01 -12.79 13.14
C THR A 134 -13.57 -13.38 11.84
N PRO A 135 -14.90 -13.30 11.59
CA PRO A 135 -15.51 -13.83 10.38
C PRO A 135 -15.21 -12.94 9.18
N VAL A 136 -14.64 -13.53 8.13
CA VAL A 136 -14.19 -12.83 6.93
C VAL A 136 -14.60 -13.55 5.65
N VAL A 137 -14.66 -12.81 4.55
CA VAL A 137 -14.73 -13.33 3.19
C VAL A 137 -13.35 -13.22 2.56
N ARG A 138 -12.82 -14.37 2.11
CA ARG A 138 -11.56 -14.45 1.36
C ARG A 138 -11.84 -14.15 -0.10
N LEU A 139 -11.20 -13.11 -0.63
CA LEU A 139 -11.19 -12.76 -2.05
C LEU A 139 -9.81 -13.07 -2.63
N GLU A 140 -9.78 -13.62 -3.85
CA GLU A 140 -8.54 -13.84 -4.58
C GLU A 140 -8.49 -12.94 -5.82
N GLY A 141 -7.41 -12.18 -5.95
CA GLY A 141 -7.16 -11.23 -7.00
C GLY A 141 -6.08 -11.73 -7.95
N SER A 142 -6.44 -11.94 -9.22
CA SER A 142 -5.48 -12.18 -10.30
C SER A 142 -5.22 -10.89 -11.07
N TRP A 143 -4.01 -10.73 -11.62
CA TRP A 143 -3.70 -9.57 -12.45
C TRP A 143 -4.72 -9.36 -13.56
N ARG A 144 -5.06 -8.09 -13.80
CA ARG A 144 -5.71 -7.70 -15.05
C ARG A 144 -4.70 -7.76 -16.20
N PRO A 145 -5.02 -8.35 -17.37
CA PRO A 145 -4.07 -8.56 -18.45
C PRO A 145 -3.31 -7.29 -18.88
N GLU A 146 -4.05 -6.19 -19.03
CA GLU A 146 -3.53 -4.88 -19.40
C GLU A 146 -2.53 -4.35 -18.36
N ARG A 147 -2.77 -4.60 -17.07
CA ARG A 147 -1.90 -4.16 -15.97
C ARG A 147 -0.64 -5.02 -15.85
N LEU A 148 -0.78 -6.33 -16.02
CA LEU A 148 0.36 -7.24 -16.05
C LEU A 148 1.33 -6.87 -17.17
N ALA A 149 0.82 -6.59 -18.37
CA ALA A 149 1.63 -6.18 -19.51
C ALA A 149 2.42 -4.89 -19.22
N SER A 150 1.80 -3.88 -18.60
CA SER A 150 2.49 -2.64 -18.21
C SER A 150 3.62 -2.88 -17.21
N VAL A 151 3.40 -3.73 -16.20
CA VAL A 151 4.43 -4.08 -15.22
C VAL A 151 5.60 -4.78 -15.91
N MET A 152 5.32 -5.78 -16.76
CA MET A 152 6.35 -6.53 -17.50
C MET A 152 7.14 -5.66 -18.48
N GLN A 153 6.55 -4.60 -19.04
CA GLN A 153 7.25 -3.66 -19.92
C GLN A 153 8.12 -2.67 -19.15
N SER A 154 7.70 -2.27 -17.95
CA SER A 154 8.47 -1.39 -17.08
C SER A 154 9.68 -2.07 -16.46
N GLU A 155 9.59 -3.39 -16.28
CA GLU A 155 10.71 -4.24 -15.90
C GLU A 155 11.48 -4.59 -17.17
N THR A 156 12.51 -3.84 -17.52
CA THR A 156 13.46 -4.19 -18.59
C THR A 156 14.19 -5.50 -18.21
N LEU A 157 13.51 -6.63 -18.35
CA LEU A 157 14.03 -7.96 -18.11
C LEU A 157 15.06 -8.23 -19.20
N GLN A 158 16.33 -7.94 -18.90
CA GLN A 158 17.41 -8.43 -19.74
C GLN A 158 17.30 -9.97 -19.80
N PRO A 159 17.17 -10.57 -20.99
CA PRO A 159 17.13 -12.01 -21.11
C PRO A 159 18.47 -12.57 -20.62
N LYS A 160 18.46 -13.30 -19.49
CA LYS A 160 19.61 -14.12 -19.11
C LYS A 160 19.71 -15.28 -20.11
N PRO A 161 20.80 -15.39 -20.90
CA PRO A 161 20.94 -16.48 -21.85
C PRO A 161 21.11 -17.81 -21.08
N GLY A 162 20.28 -18.80 -21.41
CA GLY A 162 20.49 -20.20 -20.95
C GLY A 162 19.39 -20.86 -20.11
N ARG A 163 18.22 -20.24 -19.91
CA ARG A 163 17.06 -20.93 -19.33
C ARG A 163 15.84 -20.82 -20.23
N HIS A 164 15.35 -21.97 -20.71
CA HIS A 164 14.01 -22.10 -21.27
C HIS A 164 12.98 -21.90 -20.15
N ALA A 165 12.69 -20.65 -19.83
CA ALA A 165 11.50 -20.26 -19.09
C ALA A 165 10.99 -18.99 -19.77
N GLY A 166 9.67 -18.93 -20.04
CA GLY A 166 9.03 -17.71 -20.51
C GLY A 166 9.29 -16.53 -19.57
N PRO A 167 8.84 -15.32 -19.92
CA PRO A 167 9.09 -14.13 -19.10
C PRO A 167 8.57 -14.37 -17.68
N SER A 168 9.49 -14.45 -16.71
CA SER A 168 9.19 -14.65 -15.30
C SER A 168 9.19 -13.29 -14.62
N LEU A 169 8.13 -13.01 -13.86
CA LEU A 169 8.02 -11.76 -13.08
C LEU A 169 9.21 -11.60 -12.13
N ALA A 170 9.65 -10.37 -11.83
CA ALA A 170 10.68 -10.13 -10.82
C ALA A 170 10.15 -10.44 -9.40
N GLU A 171 11.00 -10.95 -8.51
CA GLU A 171 10.60 -11.56 -7.21
C GLU A 171 9.65 -10.71 -6.36
N HIS A 172 9.81 -9.38 -6.37
CA HIS A 172 8.96 -8.44 -5.64
C HIS A 172 7.54 -8.26 -6.24
N VAL A 173 7.35 -8.63 -7.50
CA VAL A 173 6.04 -8.62 -8.16
C VAL A 173 5.29 -9.89 -7.76
N PRO A 174 4.07 -9.78 -7.19
CA PRO A 174 3.24 -10.92 -6.82
C PRO A 174 2.66 -11.62 -8.05
N ASP A 175 2.34 -12.91 -7.92
CA ASP A 175 1.51 -13.61 -8.92
C ASP A 175 0.02 -13.35 -8.67
N ARG A 176 -0.37 -13.19 -7.40
CA ARG A 176 -1.75 -12.93 -6.97
C ARG A 176 -1.81 -12.18 -5.65
N VAL A 177 -2.96 -11.58 -5.37
CA VAL A 177 -3.28 -10.94 -4.09
C VAL A 177 -4.45 -11.65 -3.43
N VAL A 178 -4.44 -11.79 -2.12
CA VAL A 178 -5.57 -12.32 -1.34
C VAL A 178 -6.00 -11.26 -0.34
N LEU A 179 -7.30 -10.95 -0.34
CA LEU A 179 -7.92 -10.01 0.59
C LEU A 179 -8.84 -10.77 1.54
N PHE A 180 -8.78 -10.42 2.82
CA PHE A 180 -9.71 -10.91 3.84
C PHE A 180 -10.53 -9.72 4.34
N LEU A 181 -11.80 -9.66 3.90
CA LEU A 181 -12.72 -8.61 4.27
C LEU A 181 -13.67 -9.11 5.37
N GLY A 182 -13.93 -8.32 6.41
CA GLY A 182 -14.91 -8.67 7.42
C GLY A 182 -16.27 -8.95 6.79
N ARG A 183 -16.95 -9.99 7.28
CA ARG A 183 -18.21 -10.44 6.66
C ARG A 183 -19.30 -9.38 6.71
N ASP A 184 -19.37 -8.65 7.82
CA ASP A 184 -20.47 -7.72 8.10
C ASP A 184 -20.04 -6.25 7.90
N ASP A 185 -18.77 -5.92 8.16
CA ASP A 185 -18.23 -4.55 8.04
C ASP A 185 -17.45 -4.29 6.74
N LEU A 186 -17.10 -5.33 5.98
CA LEU A 186 -16.24 -5.26 4.79
C LEU A 186 -14.87 -4.59 5.05
N PHE A 187 -14.40 -4.59 6.30
CA PHE A 187 -13.11 -4.05 6.69
C PHE A 187 -11.98 -4.99 6.25
N PRO A 188 -10.89 -4.49 5.64
CA PRO A 188 -9.81 -5.35 5.13
C PRO A 188 -8.85 -5.73 6.26
N PHE A 189 -9.20 -6.76 7.02
CA PHE A 189 -8.37 -7.25 8.13
C PHE A 189 -7.02 -7.78 7.68
N ARG A 190 -6.90 -8.29 6.44
CA ARG A 190 -5.62 -8.79 5.92
C ARG A 190 -5.50 -8.66 4.42
N VAL A 191 -4.30 -8.28 3.98
CA VAL A 191 -3.88 -8.25 2.57
C VAL A 191 -2.64 -9.12 2.43
N GLU A 192 -2.68 -10.10 1.52
CA GLU A 192 -1.53 -10.94 1.20
C GLU A 192 -1.14 -10.78 -0.26
N TYR A 193 0.15 -10.57 -0.51
CA TYR A 193 0.78 -10.69 -1.81
C TYR A 193 1.44 -12.06 -1.87
N ARG A 194 1.14 -12.84 -2.90
CA ARG A 194 1.56 -14.24 -2.98
C ARG A 194 2.31 -14.56 -4.26
N ARG A 195 3.27 -15.48 -4.14
CA ARG A 195 4.09 -16.02 -5.22
C ARG A 195 3.90 -17.53 -5.31
N ARG A 196 3.70 -18.03 -6.53
CA ARG A 196 3.85 -19.43 -6.88
C ARG A 196 5.30 -19.67 -7.24
N SER A 197 5.92 -20.57 -6.52
CA SER A 197 7.25 -21.06 -6.85
C SER A 197 7.11 -22.42 -7.53
N PRO A 198 7.82 -22.67 -8.64
CA PRO A 198 7.88 -24.01 -9.20
C PRO A 198 8.53 -24.93 -8.16
N SER A 199 7.81 -25.94 -7.69
CA SER A 199 8.42 -27.02 -6.92
C SER A 199 9.13 -27.99 -7.84
N LEU A 200 10.11 -28.68 -7.27
CA LEU A 200 10.80 -29.79 -7.91
C LEU A 200 9.89 -31.02 -8.09
N LEU A 201 8.75 -31.06 -7.40
CA LEU A 201 7.75 -32.12 -7.53
C LEU A 201 6.65 -31.73 -8.54
N PRO A 202 6.30 -32.59 -9.51
CA PRO A 202 5.23 -32.33 -10.46
C PRO A 202 3.89 -32.15 -9.74
N GLY A 203 3.26 -30.98 -9.91
CA GLY A 203 1.94 -30.67 -9.35
C GLY A 203 1.94 -29.81 -8.08
N ASP A 204 3.08 -29.63 -7.41
CA ASP A 204 3.18 -28.90 -6.14
C ASP A 204 3.72 -27.49 -6.32
N ALA A 205 3.08 -26.60 -7.08
CA ALA A 205 3.52 -25.21 -7.07
C ALA A 205 3.37 -24.63 -5.64
N GLU A 206 4.50 -24.35 -4.96
CA GLU A 206 4.48 -23.79 -3.61
C GLU A 206 3.95 -22.36 -3.68
N ASP A 207 2.79 -22.16 -3.08
CA ASP A 207 2.18 -20.85 -2.95
C ASP A 207 2.55 -20.23 -1.61
N ARG A 208 3.48 -19.28 -1.65
CA ARG A 208 3.98 -18.58 -0.47
C ARG A 208 3.50 -17.13 -0.42
N VAL A 209 3.28 -16.65 0.80
CA VAL A 209 3.07 -15.22 1.05
C VAL A 209 4.42 -14.51 1.00
N THR A 210 4.53 -13.49 0.16
CA THR A 210 5.73 -12.64 0.06
C THR A 210 5.58 -11.36 0.87
N VAL A 211 4.38 -10.80 0.94
CA VAL A 211 4.08 -9.66 1.80
C VAL A 211 2.71 -9.90 2.43
N ALA A 212 2.60 -9.73 3.74
CA ALA A 212 1.31 -9.69 4.44
C ALA A 212 1.20 -8.37 5.20
N MET A 213 0.01 -7.78 5.16
CA MET A 213 -0.39 -6.70 6.05
C MET A 213 -1.63 -7.15 6.80
N ASP A 214 -1.52 -7.25 8.13
CA ASP A 214 -2.63 -7.51 9.03
C ASP A 214 -3.05 -6.19 9.71
N LEU A 215 -4.36 -6.03 9.89
CA LEU A 215 -4.99 -5.00 10.69
C LEU A 215 -5.86 -5.69 11.74
N PHE A 216 -5.61 -5.43 13.02
CA PHE A 216 -6.27 -6.10 14.13
C PHE A 216 -6.52 -5.10 15.28
N GLU A 217 -7.27 -5.52 16.30
CA GLU A 217 -7.75 -4.60 17.36
C GLU A 217 -8.43 -3.36 16.76
N VAL A 218 -9.32 -3.59 15.79
CA VAL A 218 -9.97 -2.54 15.01
C VAL A 218 -11.04 -1.85 15.88
N SER A 219 -10.97 -0.53 15.93
CA SER A 219 -11.96 0.32 16.58
C SER A 219 -12.57 1.26 15.56
N PHE A 220 -13.89 1.21 15.41
CA PHE A 220 -14.65 2.09 14.52
C PHE A 220 -15.20 3.30 15.28
N ASN A 221 -15.18 4.45 14.63
CA ASN A 221 -15.58 5.75 15.17
C ASN A 221 -14.88 6.16 16.49
N PRO A 222 -13.57 5.89 16.70
CA PRO A 222 -12.89 6.39 17.88
C PRO A 222 -12.77 7.92 17.83
N MET A 223 -12.83 8.56 19.00
CA MET A 223 -12.43 9.96 19.14
C MET A 223 -10.91 10.06 19.00
N VAL A 224 -10.45 10.55 17.86
CA VAL A 224 -9.02 10.75 17.58
C VAL A 224 -8.67 12.22 17.75
N ASN A 225 -7.68 12.51 18.60
CA ASN A 225 -7.15 13.87 18.72
C ASN A 225 -6.46 14.28 17.39
N PRO A 226 -6.86 15.40 16.76
CA PRO A 226 -6.28 15.85 15.49
C PRO A 226 -4.74 16.00 15.51
N SER A 227 -4.15 16.26 16.67
CA SER A 227 -2.68 16.36 16.83
C SER A 227 -1.95 15.07 16.48
N ARG A 228 -2.63 13.91 16.51
CA ARG A 228 -2.08 12.62 16.08
C ARG A 228 -1.69 12.60 14.61
N PHE A 229 -2.30 13.44 13.78
CA PHE A 229 -2.00 13.53 12.35
C PHE A 229 -0.94 14.58 12.02
N VAL A 230 -0.54 15.41 12.98
CA VAL A 230 0.50 16.42 12.77
C VAL A 230 1.88 15.77 12.85
N PHE A 231 2.75 16.10 11.91
CA PHE A 231 4.12 15.63 11.88
C PHE A 231 5.10 16.78 11.65
N THR A 232 6.26 16.67 12.28
CA THR A 232 7.39 17.58 12.10
C THR A 232 8.66 16.76 11.93
N PRO A 233 9.45 16.97 10.87
CA PRO A 233 10.60 16.13 10.56
C PRO A 233 11.76 16.23 11.57
N GLY A 234 11.78 17.27 12.41
CA GLY A 234 12.84 17.46 13.41
C GLY A 234 14.21 17.56 12.73
N ASN A 235 15.13 16.66 13.07
CA ASN A 235 16.47 16.59 12.51
C ASN A 235 16.58 15.72 11.24
N LEU A 236 15.47 15.16 10.74
CA LEU A 236 15.49 14.39 9.51
C LEU A 236 15.79 15.30 8.31
N GLU A 237 16.58 14.80 7.37
CA GLU A 237 16.69 15.42 6.06
C GLU A 237 15.31 15.42 5.42
N HIS A 238 14.85 16.55 4.88
CA HIS A 238 13.53 16.62 4.29
C HIS A 238 13.52 17.33 2.95
N SER A 239 12.64 16.87 2.06
CA SER A 239 12.45 17.43 0.73
C SER A 239 10.96 17.66 0.44
N ASP A 240 10.68 18.68 -0.38
CA ASP A 240 9.36 18.90 -0.94
C ASP A 240 9.29 18.22 -2.31
N GLU A 241 8.53 17.13 -2.39
CA GLU A 241 8.38 16.31 -3.59
C GLU A 241 7.11 16.70 -4.38
N THR A 242 6.47 17.84 -4.08
CA THR A 242 5.19 18.22 -4.71
C THR A 242 5.30 18.33 -6.23
N ASP A 243 6.36 18.97 -6.75
CA ASP A 243 6.52 19.16 -8.20
C ASP A 243 6.75 17.83 -8.91
N ARG A 244 7.60 16.97 -8.35
CA ARG A 244 7.84 15.62 -8.85
C ARG A 244 6.57 14.76 -8.80
N PHE A 245 5.72 14.97 -7.79
CA PHE A 245 4.42 14.32 -7.68
C PHE A 245 3.47 14.78 -8.80
N LEU A 246 3.43 16.09 -9.08
CA LEU A 246 2.63 16.67 -10.16
C LEU A 246 3.12 16.25 -11.56
N GLU A 247 4.43 16.14 -11.77
CA GLU A 247 5.03 15.61 -12.99
C GLU A 247 4.58 14.18 -13.27
N ARG A 248 4.58 13.32 -12.25
CA ARG A 248 4.12 11.92 -12.36
C ARG A 248 2.62 11.82 -12.63
N LEU A 249 1.82 12.76 -12.11
CA LEU A 249 0.41 12.91 -12.47
C LEU A 249 0.21 13.45 -13.91
N GLY A 250 1.29 13.76 -14.62
CA GLY A 250 1.26 14.35 -15.96
C GLY A 250 0.66 15.75 -15.99
N VAL A 251 0.67 16.47 -14.87
CA VAL A 251 0.13 17.83 -14.74
C VAL A 251 1.17 18.86 -15.16
N VAL A 252 2.46 18.55 -14.97
CA VAL A 252 3.60 19.42 -15.34
C VAL A 252 4.48 18.65 -16.32
N LYS A 253 4.82 19.27 -17.47
CA LYS A 253 5.77 18.67 -18.42
C LYS A 253 7.20 18.78 -17.86
N ARG A 254 7.96 17.68 -17.96
CA ARG A 254 9.42 17.68 -17.74
C ARG A 254 10.04 18.81 -18.57
N ARG A 255 10.74 19.73 -17.93
CA ARG A 255 11.63 20.67 -18.63
C ARG A 255 12.90 19.97 -19.06
#